data_AF-A0A9W8JHN2-F1
#
_entry.id   AF-A0A9W8JHN2-F1
#
_cell.length_a   1.000
_cell.length_b   1.000
_cell.length_c   1.000
_cell.angle_alpha   90.00
_cell.angle_beta   90.00
_cell.angle_gamma   90.00
#
_symmetry.space_group_name_H-M   'P 1'
#
loop_
_entity.id
_entity.type
_entity.pdbx_description
1 polymer ?
#
loop_
_entity_poly.entity_id
_entity_poly.type
_entity_poly.pdbx_seq_one_letter_code
_entity_poly.pdbx_strand_id
1 'polypeptide(L)'
;MSTPASTHSSELADTPWAPITLPSYPFLGKVNEDPAAHLAGEMSVVHNVLIRSLNAIWHNAALVSARDTPAFVGYALLVLSAIHTHHDTEEKIMFPAFAGAGINMEENIEQHKAFHDGMDAFEKYLDQVKRNELDYDAVKTREMLKIFADPLVHHLHDEISTIQPEIMQRADRKVLDQFVQDLEAHIKAEGGFTTTIPCFLAAHKTQDAPSWPPLPPVLKWLAKNVFSRVNASYWKFAPFTQSGEPQVYKP
;
A
#
# COMPACT_ATOMS: atom_id res chain seq x y z
N MET A 1 14.33 -24.97 -31.92
CA MET A 1 13.42 -25.09 -30.77
C MET A 1 14.27 -25.11 -29.52
N SER A 2 14.01 -24.16 -28.62
CA SER A 2 14.31 -24.15 -27.18
C SER A 2 14.34 -22.69 -26.74
N THR A 3 13.18 -22.19 -26.33
CA THR A 3 13.02 -20.93 -25.60
C THR A 3 13.61 -21.13 -24.21
N PRO A 4 14.50 -20.26 -23.72
CA PRO A 4 14.96 -20.35 -22.34
C PRO A 4 13.80 -19.96 -21.43
N ALA A 5 13.56 -20.78 -20.41
CA ALA A 5 12.58 -20.52 -19.36
C ALA A 5 12.87 -19.16 -18.72
N SER A 6 11.88 -18.27 -18.77
CA SER A 6 11.85 -17.01 -18.04
C SER A 6 12.02 -17.28 -16.55
N THR A 7 13.15 -16.85 -15.99
CA THR A 7 13.40 -16.76 -14.55
C THR A 7 12.56 -15.62 -13.95
N HIS A 8 11.24 -15.81 -13.89
CA HIS A 8 10.33 -14.98 -13.08
C HIS A 8 9.89 -15.80 -11.87
N SER A 9 10.78 -15.95 -10.89
CA SER A 9 10.42 -16.41 -9.55
C SER A 9 11.46 -15.91 -8.53
N SER A 10 11.53 -14.60 -8.35
CA SER A 10 12.23 -14.00 -7.20
C SER A 10 11.30 -13.24 -6.26
N GLU A 11 9.99 -13.23 -6.53
CA GLU A 11 9.01 -12.51 -5.71
C GLU A 11 8.42 -13.37 -4.57
N LEU A 12 8.84 -14.62 -4.44
CA LEU A 12 8.30 -15.55 -3.44
C LEU A 12 9.36 -16.18 -2.52
N ALA A 13 10.65 -16.04 -2.81
CA ALA A 13 11.69 -16.59 -1.95
C ALA A 13 12.03 -15.55 -0.86
N ASP A 14 11.53 -15.78 0.35
CA ASP A 14 11.98 -15.20 1.63
C ASP A 14 11.31 -13.89 2.14
N THR A 15 10.15 -13.48 1.63
CA THR A 15 9.36 -12.39 2.26
C THR A 15 8.44 -12.91 3.38
N PRO A 16 8.28 -12.20 4.51
CA PRO A 16 7.43 -12.65 5.62
C PRO A 16 5.92 -12.58 5.32
N TRP A 17 5.49 -11.69 4.42
CA TRP A 17 4.07 -11.43 4.15
C TRP A 17 3.73 -11.67 2.67
N ALA A 18 2.78 -12.57 2.42
CA ALA A 18 2.35 -12.90 1.07
C ALA A 18 1.38 -11.84 0.51
N PRO A 19 1.57 -11.36 -0.74
CA PRO A 19 0.57 -10.57 -1.44
C PRO A 19 -0.75 -11.33 -1.63
N ILE A 20 -1.85 -10.58 -1.67
CA ILE A 20 -3.20 -11.05 -2.02
C ILE A 20 -3.23 -11.46 -3.49
N THR A 21 -3.86 -12.60 -3.78
CA THR A 21 -4.06 -13.06 -5.16
C THR A 21 -5.17 -12.27 -5.83
N LEU A 22 -4.90 -11.70 -7.01
CA LEU A 22 -5.90 -10.92 -7.75
C LEU A 22 -6.96 -11.81 -8.43
N PRO A 23 -8.23 -11.36 -8.51
CA PRO A 23 -9.32 -12.14 -9.13
C PRO A 23 -9.15 -12.42 -10.62
N SER A 24 -8.54 -11.47 -11.35
CA SER A 24 -8.18 -11.60 -12.76
C SER A 24 -6.74 -11.14 -12.93
N TYR A 25 -5.87 -11.98 -13.47
CA TYR A 25 -4.49 -11.58 -13.77
C TYR A 25 -4.37 -11.28 -15.27
N PRO A 26 -4.10 -10.03 -15.70
CA PRO A 26 -4.04 -8.77 -14.93
C PRO A 26 -5.43 -8.20 -14.56
N PHE A 27 -5.51 -7.38 -13.51
CA PHE A 27 -6.73 -6.65 -13.14
C PHE A 27 -6.91 -5.45 -14.07
N LEU A 28 -8.04 -5.41 -14.75
CA LEU A 28 -8.37 -4.41 -15.78
C LEU A 28 -9.61 -3.57 -15.46
N GLY A 29 -10.35 -3.93 -14.41
CA GLY A 29 -11.56 -3.24 -13.99
C GLY A 29 -11.27 -1.84 -13.46
N LYS A 30 -12.28 -0.98 -13.49
CA LYS A 30 -12.22 0.35 -12.87
C LYS A 30 -13.42 0.55 -11.97
N VAL A 31 -13.18 0.93 -10.72
CA VAL A 31 -14.23 1.13 -9.72
C VAL A 31 -15.28 2.16 -10.17
N ASN A 32 -14.90 3.19 -10.92
CA ASN A 32 -15.86 4.18 -11.42
C ASN A 32 -16.78 3.69 -12.57
N GLU A 33 -16.46 2.57 -13.22
CA GLU A 33 -17.30 1.96 -14.26
C GLU A 33 -18.35 1.03 -13.61
N ASP A 34 -17.90 0.15 -12.72
CA ASP A 34 -18.74 -0.75 -11.95
C ASP A 34 -18.17 -0.93 -10.53
N PRO A 35 -18.60 -0.12 -9.54
CA PRO A 35 -18.03 -0.17 -8.20
C PRO A 35 -18.25 -1.53 -7.54
N ALA A 36 -19.43 -2.14 -7.73
CA ALA A 36 -19.75 -3.42 -7.13
C ALA A 36 -18.85 -4.53 -7.69
N ALA A 37 -18.60 -4.55 -9.00
CA ALA A 37 -17.78 -5.58 -9.62
C ALA A 37 -16.27 -5.41 -9.38
N HIS A 38 -15.79 -4.19 -9.12
CA HIS A 38 -14.37 -3.87 -9.19
C HIS A 38 -13.72 -3.41 -7.88
N LEU A 39 -14.51 -3.08 -6.85
CA LEU A 39 -13.97 -2.61 -5.56
C LEU A 39 -12.98 -3.59 -4.93
N ALA A 40 -13.35 -4.86 -4.77
CA ALA A 40 -12.46 -5.87 -4.18
C ALA A 40 -11.14 -6.04 -4.95
N GLY A 41 -11.19 -5.94 -6.29
CA GLY A 41 -10.00 -6.02 -7.13
C GLY A 41 -9.09 -4.80 -6.98
N GLU A 42 -9.67 -3.59 -6.94
CA GLU A 42 -8.91 -2.37 -6.71
C GLU A 42 -8.31 -2.35 -5.29
N MET A 43 -9.07 -2.76 -4.28
CA MET A 43 -8.59 -2.86 -2.90
C MET A 43 -7.43 -3.85 -2.78
N SER A 44 -7.53 -5.00 -3.43
CA SER A 44 -6.43 -5.98 -3.48
C SER A 44 -5.14 -5.41 -4.09
N VAL A 45 -5.25 -4.51 -5.08
CA VAL A 45 -4.08 -3.82 -5.66
C VAL A 45 -3.46 -2.86 -4.65
N VAL A 46 -4.27 -2.05 -3.96
CA VAL A 46 -3.82 -1.14 -2.90
C VAL A 46 -3.13 -1.92 -1.76
N HIS A 47 -3.77 -2.97 -1.27
CA HIS A 47 -3.23 -3.81 -0.19
C HIS A 47 -1.90 -4.45 -0.60
N ASN A 48 -1.78 -4.91 -1.85
CA ASN A 48 -0.53 -5.45 -2.36
C ASN A 48 0.61 -4.42 -2.45
N VAL A 49 0.30 -3.15 -2.69
CA VAL A 49 1.28 -2.05 -2.60
C VAL A 49 1.78 -1.90 -1.16
N LEU A 50 0.88 -1.95 -0.17
CA LEU A 50 1.24 -1.86 1.25
C LEU A 50 2.09 -3.06 1.69
N ILE A 51 1.64 -4.29 1.39
CA ILE A 51 2.36 -5.54 1.72
C ILE A 51 3.77 -5.54 1.13
N ARG A 52 3.93 -5.16 -0.14
CA ARG A 52 5.25 -5.09 -0.78
C ARG A 52 6.15 -4.03 -0.16
N SER A 53 5.58 -2.91 0.28
CA SER A 53 6.33 -1.87 0.99
C SER A 53 6.84 -2.37 2.35
N LEU A 54 6.00 -3.08 3.12
CA LEU A 54 6.38 -3.70 4.39
C LEU A 54 7.50 -4.73 4.19
N ASN A 55 7.37 -5.60 3.19
CA ASN A 55 8.41 -6.55 2.81
C ASN A 55 9.72 -5.85 2.45
N ALA A 56 9.66 -4.74 1.71
CA ALA A 56 10.85 -3.97 1.37
C ALA A 56 11.54 -3.37 2.61
N ILE A 57 10.78 -2.85 3.58
CA ILE A 57 11.33 -2.39 4.87
C ILE A 57 12.01 -3.55 5.61
N TRP A 58 11.33 -4.70 5.71
CA TRP A 58 11.86 -5.89 6.39
C TRP A 58 13.21 -6.33 5.82
N HIS A 59 13.31 -6.44 4.49
CA HIS A 59 14.55 -6.85 3.83
C HIS A 59 15.67 -5.82 3.98
N ASN A 60 15.37 -4.54 3.74
CA ASN A 60 16.38 -3.49 3.72
C ASN A 60 16.88 -3.14 5.12
N ALA A 61 16.09 -3.38 6.17
CA ALA A 61 16.47 -3.09 7.55
C ALA A 61 17.82 -3.71 7.95
N ALA A 62 18.09 -4.94 7.51
CA ALA A 62 19.34 -5.64 7.83
C ALA A 62 20.54 -5.23 6.95
N LEU A 63 20.28 -4.51 5.84
CA LEU A 63 21.28 -4.22 4.81
C LEU A 63 21.69 -2.75 4.78
N VAL A 64 20.85 -1.85 5.29
CA VAL A 64 21.06 -0.40 5.20
C VAL A 64 22.39 0.01 5.82
N SER A 65 23.20 0.73 5.05
CA SER A 65 24.45 1.32 5.56
C SER A 65 24.16 2.56 6.43
N ALA A 66 25.09 2.91 7.33
CA ALA A 66 24.94 4.10 8.17
C ALA A 66 24.73 5.40 7.37
N ARG A 67 25.33 5.48 6.17
CA ARG A 67 25.14 6.59 5.22
C ARG A 67 23.69 6.70 4.74
N ASP A 68 23.03 5.55 4.59
CA ASP A 68 21.72 5.42 3.96
C ASP A 68 20.58 5.34 4.98
N THR A 69 20.88 5.15 6.26
CA THR A 69 19.92 5.12 7.37
C THR A 69 18.93 6.30 7.35
N PRO A 70 19.33 7.57 7.17
CA PRO A 70 18.36 8.68 7.16
C PRO A 70 17.33 8.56 6.03
N ALA A 71 17.75 8.08 4.85
CA ALA A 71 16.84 7.89 3.71
C ALA A 71 15.95 6.66 3.89
N PHE A 72 16.47 5.59 4.51
CA PHE A 72 15.69 4.39 4.83
C PHE A 72 14.61 4.67 5.87
N VAL A 73 14.96 5.38 6.95
CA VAL A 73 14.01 5.81 7.99
C VAL A 73 12.94 6.72 7.38
N GLY A 74 13.34 7.65 6.50
CA GLY A 74 12.40 8.48 5.76
C GLY A 74 11.44 7.68 4.87
N TYR A 75 11.95 6.66 4.16
CA TYR A 75 11.12 5.75 3.37
C TYR A 75 10.12 4.98 4.26
N ALA A 76 10.57 4.42 5.37
CA ALA A 76 9.72 3.65 6.28
C ALA A 76 8.60 4.50 6.91
N LEU A 77 8.91 5.72 7.35
CA LEU A 77 7.91 6.67 7.85
C LEU A 77 6.89 7.05 6.77
N LEU A 78 7.33 7.18 5.52
CA LEU A 78 6.44 7.47 4.40
C LEU A 78 5.48 6.30 4.12
N VAL A 79 5.95 5.07 4.23
CA VAL A 79 5.09 3.86 4.15
C VAL A 79 4.08 3.83 5.29
N LEU A 80 4.49 4.13 6.53
CA LEU A 80 3.57 4.21 7.67
C LEU A 80 2.48 5.27 7.45
N SER A 81 2.86 6.47 6.99
CA SER A 81 1.90 7.52 6.64
C SER A 81 0.92 7.08 5.55
N ALA A 82 1.40 6.32 4.54
CA ALA A 82 0.53 5.74 3.52
C ALA A 82 -0.47 4.73 4.08
N ILE A 83 -0.06 3.89 5.04
CA ILE A 83 -0.93 2.93 5.72
C ILE A 83 -1.96 3.66 6.59
N HIS A 84 -1.57 4.71 7.32
CA HIS A 84 -2.53 5.53 8.07
C HIS A 84 -3.56 6.19 7.16
N THR A 85 -3.13 6.87 6.09
CA THR A 85 -4.02 7.50 5.11
C THR A 85 -5.04 6.50 4.53
N HIS A 86 -4.59 5.28 4.21
CA HIS A 86 -5.45 4.21 3.69
C HIS A 86 -6.60 3.88 4.67
N HIS A 87 -6.27 3.47 5.90
CA HIS A 87 -7.27 3.07 6.89
C HIS A 87 -8.10 4.25 7.41
N ASP A 88 -7.53 5.45 7.51
CA ASP A 88 -8.26 6.68 7.81
C ASP A 88 -9.34 6.96 6.75
N THR A 89 -9.05 6.69 5.48
CA THR A 89 -10.01 6.85 4.38
C THR A 89 -11.13 5.83 4.51
N GLU A 90 -10.81 4.59 4.87
CA GLU A 90 -11.81 3.54 5.10
C GLU A 90 -12.76 3.91 6.24
N GLU A 91 -12.23 4.34 7.38
CA GLU A 91 -13.04 4.72 8.54
C GLU A 91 -13.89 5.97 8.31
N LYS A 92 -13.40 6.94 7.53
CA LYS A 92 -14.11 8.20 7.27
C LYS A 92 -15.11 8.10 6.13
N ILE A 93 -14.85 7.25 5.13
CA ILE A 93 -15.60 7.23 3.86
C ILE A 93 -16.20 5.85 3.59
N MET A 94 -15.38 4.80 3.54
CA MET A 94 -15.82 3.49 3.07
C MET A 94 -16.76 2.79 4.05
N PHE A 95 -16.33 2.59 5.29
CA PHE A 95 -17.10 1.86 6.30
C PHE A 95 -18.44 2.54 6.61
N PRO A 96 -18.52 3.88 6.77
CA PRO A 96 -19.81 4.54 6.97
C PRO A 96 -20.77 4.36 5.80
N ALA A 97 -20.27 4.45 4.55
CA ALA A 97 -21.09 4.28 3.35
C ALA A 97 -21.67 2.85 3.27
N PHE A 98 -20.85 1.84 3.55
CA PHE A 98 -21.25 0.43 3.46
C PHE A 98 -22.14 0.00 4.64
N ALA A 99 -21.82 0.43 5.86
CA ALA A 99 -22.70 0.22 7.01
C ALA A 99 -24.08 0.87 6.80
N GLY A 100 -24.12 2.08 6.23
CA GLY A 100 -25.37 2.75 5.84
C GLY A 100 -26.18 1.99 4.77
N ALA A 101 -25.51 1.16 3.96
CA ALA A 101 -26.13 0.27 2.98
C ALA A 101 -26.49 -1.12 3.54
N GLY A 102 -26.26 -1.36 4.83
CA GLY A 102 -26.54 -2.66 5.48
C GLY A 102 -25.47 -3.72 5.25
N ILE A 103 -24.27 -3.34 4.81
CA ILE A 103 -23.09 -4.22 4.73
C ILE A 103 -22.35 -4.16 6.07
N ASN A 104 -22.03 -5.32 6.64
CA ASN A 104 -21.36 -5.38 7.93
C ASN A 104 -19.85 -5.11 7.79
N MET A 105 -19.35 -4.08 8.47
CA MET A 105 -17.94 -3.70 8.53
C MET A 105 -17.35 -3.77 9.95
N GLU A 106 -18.09 -4.30 10.93
CA GLU A 106 -17.67 -4.32 12.35
C GLU A 106 -16.35 -5.07 12.57
N GLU A 107 -16.15 -6.18 11.85
CA GLU A 107 -14.92 -6.97 11.95
C GLU A 107 -13.71 -6.21 11.43
N ASN A 108 -13.83 -5.52 10.28
CA ASN A 108 -12.77 -4.68 9.73
C ASN A 108 -12.38 -3.56 10.71
N ILE A 109 -13.39 -2.88 11.29
CA ILE A 109 -13.17 -1.83 12.31
C ILE A 109 -12.47 -2.38 13.55
N GLU A 110 -12.83 -3.59 14.01
CA GLU A 110 -12.16 -4.20 15.16
C GLU A 110 -10.72 -4.60 14.83
N GLN A 111 -10.49 -5.14 13.64
CA GLN A 111 -9.15 -5.51 13.17
C GLN A 111 -8.20 -4.31 13.05
N HIS A 112 -8.70 -3.11 12.71
CA HIS A 112 -7.89 -1.87 12.71
C HIS A 112 -7.20 -1.63 14.06
N LYS A 113 -7.93 -1.86 15.16
CA LYS A 113 -7.40 -1.67 16.52
C LYS A 113 -6.24 -2.61 16.84
N ALA A 114 -6.16 -3.76 16.17
CA ALA A 114 -5.14 -4.76 16.45
C ALA A 114 -3.72 -4.35 16.00
N PHE A 115 -3.60 -3.38 15.09
CA PHE A 115 -2.30 -2.94 14.58
C PHE A 115 -1.95 -1.49 14.89
N HIS A 116 -2.91 -0.61 15.22
CA HIS A 116 -2.66 0.82 15.47
C HIS A 116 -1.59 1.08 16.54
N ASP A 117 -1.70 0.49 17.73
CA ASP A 117 -0.72 0.72 18.81
C ASP A 117 0.71 0.29 18.41
N GLY A 118 0.82 -0.80 17.64
CA GLY A 118 2.10 -1.29 17.13
C GLY A 118 2.69 -0.38 16.06
N MET A 119 1.86 0.17 15.19
CA MET A 119 2.26 1.18 14.20
C MET A 119 2.79 2.45 14.87
N ASP A 120 2.03 3.01 15.82
CA ASP A 120 2.42 4.23 16.56
C ASP A 120 3.75 4.05 17.29
N ALA A 121 3.94 2.88 17.91
CA ALA A 121 5.20 2.55 18.57
C ALA A 121 6.38 2.51 17.59
N PHE A 122 6.19 1.92 16.40
CA PHE A 122 7.22 1.85 15.37
C PHE A 122 7.52 3.21 14.74
N GLU A 123 6.50 4.00 14.43
CA GLU A 123 6.64 5.37 13.95
C GLU A 123 7.47 6.21 14.94
N LYS A 124 7.09 6.17 16.23
CA LYS A 124 7.81 6.88 17.29
C LYS A 124 9.28 6.50 17.37
N TYR A 125 9.60 5.21 17.26
CA TYR A 125 10.99 4.75 17.24
C TYR A 125 11.74 5.30 16.03
N LEU A 126 11.16 5.22 14.83
CA LEU A 126 11.77 5.76 13.61
C LEU A 126 11.98 7.27 13.69
N ASP A 127 11.05 8.01 14.28
CA ASP A 127 11.19 9.46 14.49
C ASP A 127 12.28 9.82 15.51
N GLN A 128 12.49 9.00 16.55
CA GLN A 128 13.63 9.15 17.46
C GLN A 128 14.96 8.91 16.73
N VAL A 129 15.03 7.89 15.87
CA VAL A 129 16.21 7.64 15.02
C VAL A 129 16.45 8.81 14.06
N LYS A 130 15.40 9.28 13.38
CA LYS A 130 15.46 10.43 12.45
C LYS A 130 15.98 11.71 13.13
N ARG A 131 15.63 11.92 14.40
CA ARG A 131 16.08 13.07 15.22
C ARG A 131 17.44 12.85 15.89
N ASN A 132 18.09 11.71 15.63
CA ASN A 132 19.35 11.30 16.26
C ASN A 132 19.27 11.18 17.80
N GLU A 133 18.08 10.86 18.32
CA GLU A 133 17.88 10.57 19.75
C GLU A 133 18.17 9.11 20.09
N LEU A 134 18.07 8.22 19.10
CA LEU A 134 18.43 6.81 19.17
C LEU A 134 19.27 6.42 17.96
N ASP A 135 20.19 5.49 18.15
CA ASP A 135 20.87 4.83 17.05
C ASP A 135 19.93 3.85 16.33
N TYR A 136 20.15 3.68 15.04
CA TYR A 136 19.41 2.71 14.24
C TYR A 136 19.81 1.27 14.61
N ASP A 137 18.81 0.48 14.98
CA ASP A 137 18.94 -0.95 15.26
C ASP A 137 18.10 -1.76 14.26
N ALA A 138 18.78 -2.57 13.44
CA ALA A 138 18.16 -3.42 12.42
C ALA A 138 17.28 -4.52 13.00
N VAL A 139 17.68 -5.14 14.11
CA VAL A 139 16.93 -6.23 14.76
C VAL A 139 15.66 -5.66 15.36
N LYS A 140 15.79 -4.58 16.14
CA LYS A 140 14.64 -3.89 16.73
C LYS A 140 13.67 -3.39 15.66
N THR A 141 14.19 -2.84 14.55
CA THR A 141 13.35 -2.39 13.42
C THR A 141 12.48 -3.53 12.89
N ARG A 142 13.05 -4.73 12.70
CA ARG A 142 12.31 -5.91 12.22
C ARG A 142 11.32 -6.42 13.25
N GLU A 143 11.70 -6.48 14.52
CA GLU A 143 10.80 -6.90 15.60
C GLU A 143 9.58 -5.97 15.71
N MET A 144 9.80 -4.66 15.74
CA MET A 144 8.73 -3.67 15.81
C MET A 144 7.85 -3.67 14.55
N LEU A 145 8.45 -3.80 13.37
CA LEU A 145 7.72 -3.95 12.13
C LEU A 145 6.78 -5.17 12.18
N LYS A 146 7.30 -6.32 12.63
CA LYS A 146 6.52 -7.57 12.68
C LYS A 146 5.32 -7.50 13.63
N ILE A 147 5.46 -6.81 14.76
CA ILE A 147 4.40 -6.67 15.77
C ILE A 147 3.10 -6.13 15.17
N PHE A 148 3.16 -5.10 14.31
CA PHE A 148 1.96 -4.55 13.68
C PHE A 148 1.69 -5.13 12.29
N ALA A 149 2.74 -5.49 11.53
CA ALA A 149 2.57 -5.97 10.16
C ALA A 149 1.87 -7.33 10.11
N ASP A 150 2.08 -8.21 11.10
CA ASP A 150 1.36 -9.49 11.16
C ASP A 150 -0.18 -9.30 11.24
N PRO A 151 -0.73 -8.59 12.24
CA PRO A 151 -2.18 -8.34 12.30
C PRO A 151 -2.68 -7.45 11.17
N LEU A 152 -1.89 -6.46 10.72
CA LEU A 152 -2.25 -5.63 9.56
C LEU A 152 -2.42 -6.48 8.30
N VAL A 153 -1.44 -7.31 7.94
CA VAL A 153 -1.53 -8.13 6.73
C VAL A 153 -2.67 -9.15 6.82
N HIS A 154 -2.94 -9.69 8.01
CA HIS A 154 -4.13 -10.51 8.22
C HIS A 154 -5.42 -9.75 7.88
N HIS A 155 -5.59 -8.54 8.41
CA HIS A 155 -6.70 -7.66 8.09
C HIS A 155 -6.81 -7.37 6.58
N LEU A 156 -5.70 -6.99 5.93
CA LEU A 156 -5.69 -6.69 4.49
C LEU A 156 -6.19 -7.87 3.65
N HIS A 157 -5.96 -9.13 4.08
CA HIS A 157 -6.51 -10.31 3.40
C HIS A 157 -7.99 -10.52 3.72
N ASP A 158 -8.37 -10.45 5.00
CA ASP A 158 -9.73 -10.71 5.47
C ASP A 158 -10.73 -9.70 4.89
N GLU A 159 -10.38 -8.42 4.82
CA GLU A 159 -11.26 -7.37 4.34
C GLU A 159 -11.78 -7.64 2.93
N ILE A 160 -10.94 -8.18 2.03
CA ILE A 160 -11.32 -8.47 0.64
C ILE A 160 -12.56 -9.34 0.57
N SER A 161 -12.69 -10.31 1.48
CA SER A 161 -13.84 -11.21 1.55
C SER A 161 -15.15 -10.49 1.90
N THR A 162 -15.08 -9.35 2.59
CA THR A 162 -16.23 -8.55 3.04
C THR A 162 -16.75 -7.59 1.97
N ILE A 163 -15.93 -7.31 0.95
CA ILE A 163 -16.24 -6.37 -0.14
C ILE A 163 -16.36 -7.04 -1.51
N GLN A 164 -16.56 -8.37 -1.54
CA GLN A 164 -16.71 -9.13 -2.77
C GLN A 164 -17.93 -8.68 -3.60
N PRO A 165 -17.93 -8.90 -4.93
CA PRO A 165 -19.02 -8.46 -5.80
C PRO A 165 -20.42 -8.90 -5.33
N GLU A 166 -20.57 -10.12 -4.83
CA GLU A 166 -21.84 -10.67 -4.36
C GLU A 166 -22.37 -9.98 -3.09
N ILE A 167 -21.49 -9.31 -2.35
CA ILE A 167 -21.83 -8.50 -1.18
C ILE A 167 -22.14 -7.07 -1.64
N MET A 168 -21.28 -6.47 -2.47
CA MET A 168 -21.45 -5.10 -2.94
C MET A 168 -22.70 -4.92 -3.80
N GLN A 169 -23.10 -5.93 -4.56
CA GLN A 169 -24.36 -5.92 -5.34
C GLN A 169 -25.63 -5.81 -4.48
N ARG A 170 -25.53 -5.99 -3.15
CA ARG A 170 -26.67 -5.80 -2.23
C ARG A 170 -26.94 -4.32 -1.94
N ALA A 171 -25.95 -3.46 -2.10
CA ALA A 171 -26.11 -2.02 -1.95
C ALA A 171 -26.81 -1.41 -3.18
N ASP A 172 -27.59 -0.35 -2.97
CA ASP A 172 -28.13 0.45 -4.08
C ASP A 172 -26.97 1.05 -4.88
N ARG A 173 -27.03 0.95 -6.21
CA ARG A 173 -26.04 1.52 -7.12
C ARG A 173 -25.76 3.00 -6.83
N LYS A 174 -26.77 3.78 -6.43
CA LYS A 174 -26.60 5.20 -6.06
C LYS A 174 -25.70 5.39 -4.85
N VAL A 175 -25.76 4.48 -3.86
CA VAL A 175 -24.88 4.55 -2.68
C VAL A 175 -23.44 4.29 -3.09
N LEU A 176 -23.22 3.29 -3.96
CA LEU A 176 -21.88 2.99 -4.47
C LEU A 176 -21.32 4.11 -5.36
N ASP A 177 -22.14 4.70 -6.24
CA ASP A 177 -21.73 5.83 -7.07
C ASP A 177 -21.40 7.08 -6.23
N GLN A 178 -22.14 7.30 -5.13
CA GLN A 178 -21.84 8.37 -4.18
C GLN A 178 -20.54 8.11 -3.41
N PHE A 179 -20.33 6.87 -2.93
CA PHE A 179 -19.08 6.46 -2.30
C PHE A 179 -17.88 6.74 -3.19
N VAL A 180 -17.94 6.39 -4.48
CA VAL A 180 -16.83 6.65 -5.42
C VAL A 180 -16.57 8.15 -5.59
N GLN A 181 -17.63 8.97 -5.66
CA GLN A 181 -17.48 10.44 -5.73
C GLN A 181 -16.84 11.01 -4.47
N ASP A 182 -17.26 10.54 -3.30
CA ASP A 182 -16.75 10.99 -2.00
C ASP A 182 -15.29 10.56 -1.81
N LEU A 183 -14.94 9.34 -2.22
CA LEU A 183 -13.57 8.83 -2.23
C LEU A 183 -12.68 9.67 -3.15
N GLU A 184 -13.12 9.95 -4.38
CA GLU A 184 -12.37 10.81 -5.30
C GLU A 184 -12.17 12.22 -4.74
N ALA A 185 -13.19 12.80 -4.10
CA ALA A 185 -13.10 14.12 -3.48
C ALA A 185 -12.14 14.12 -2.30
N HIS A 186 -12.18 13.08 -1.46
CA HIS A 186 -11.28 12.90 -0.33
C HIS A 186 -9.82 12.82 -0.77
N ILE A 187 -9.50 11.94 -1.72
CA ILE A 187 -8.13 11.77 -2.25
C ILE A 187 -7.61 13.08 -2.86
N LYS A 188 -8.47 13.82 -3.59
CA LYS A 188 -8.09 15.14 -4.15
C LYS A 188 -7.79 16.16 -3.05
N ALA A 189 -8.54 16.15 -1.95
CA ALA A 189 -8.35 17.07 -0.84
C ALA A 189 -7.13 16.73 0.04
N GLU A 190 -6.88 15.44 0.26
CA GLU A 190 -5.75 14.96 1.05
C GLU A 190 -4.40 15.18 0.34
N GLY A 191 -4.39 15.02 -0.99
CA GLY A 191 -3.22 15.34 -1.82
C GLY A 191 -2.18 14.21 -1.88
N GLY A 192 -1.01 14.41 -1.27
CA GLY A 192 0.07 13.40 -1.29
C GLY A 192 0.82 13.25 -2.63
N PHE A 193 0.75 14.26 -3.50
CA PHE A 193 1.41 14.23 -4.82
C PHE A 193 2.92 13.97 -4.77
N THR A 194 3.60 14.39 -3.70
CA THR A 194 5.05 14.23 -3.49
C THR A 194 5.40 13.16 -2.44
N THR A 195 4.41 12.49 -1.86
CA THR A 195 4.60 11.49 -0.80
C THR A 195 3.88 10.18 -1.14
N THR A 196 2.60 10.06 -0.82
CA THR A 196 1.78 8.83 -0.94
C THR A 196 1.73 8.34 -2.38
N ILE A 197 1.48 9.23 -3.36
CA ILE A 197 1.39 8.84 -4.77
C ILE A 197 2.71 8.25 -5.30
N PRO A 198 3.88 8.93 -5.16
CA PRO A 198 5.17 8.33 -5.51
C PRO A 198 5.49 7.03 -4.78
N CYS A 199 5.05 6.87 -3.53
CA CYS A 199 5.20 5.61 -2.79
C CYS A 199 4.43 4.48 -3.44
N PHE A 200 3.15 4.74 -3.75
CA PHE A 200 2.26 3.76 -4.37
C PHE A 200 2.80 3.34 -5.73
N LEU A 201 3.29 4.29 -6.53
CA LEU A 201 3.94 3.99 -7.81
C LEU A 201 5.20 3.13 -7.66
N ALA A 202 6.04 3.39 -6.65
CA ALA A 202 7.28 2.65 -6.42
C ALA A 202 7.07 1.28 -5.75
N ALA A 203 5.88 0.99 -5.23
CA ALA A 203 5.52 -0.31 -4.66
C ALA A 203 4.50 -1.10 -5.50
N HIS A 204 4.03 -0.52 -6.61
CA HIS A 204 3.09 -1.16 -7.53
C HIS A 204 3.78 -2.03 -8.57
N LYS A 205 3.40 -3.30 -8.59
CA LYS A 205 3.76 -4.21 -9.68
C LYS A 205 2.86 -3.93 -10.87
N THR A 206 3.39 -3.21 -11.86
CA THR A 206 2.59 -2.72 -13.00
C THR A 206 1.92 -3.84 -13.79
N GLN A 207 2.48 -5.06 -13.83
CA GLN A 207 1.84 -6.19 -14.52
C GLN A 207 0.53 -6.64 -13.86
N ASP A 208 0.35 -6.41 -12.57
CA ASP A 208 -0.84 -6.83 -11.82
C ASP A 208 -2.05 -5.98 -12.19
N ALA A 209 -1.85 -4.68 -12.38
CA ALA A 209 -2.88 -3.73 -12.80
C ALA A 209 -2.26 -2.59 -13.63
N PRO A 210 -2.12 -2.74 -14.96
CA PRO A 210 -1.39 -1.79 -15.82
C PRO A 210 -2.00 -0.38 -15.86
N SER A 211 -3.33 -0.30 -15.70
CA SER A 211 -4.06 0.97 -15.70
C SER A 211 -4.03 1.69 -14.35
N TRP A 212 -3.57 1.03 -13.27
CA TRP A 212 -3.49 1.61 -11.94
C TRP A 212 -2.19 2.44 -11.73
N PRO A 213 -2.20 3.49 -10.88
CA PRO A 213 -3.39 4.17 -10.39
C PRO A 213 -4.11 4.90 -11.54
N PRO A 214 -5.44 5.08 -11.47
CA PRO A 214 -6.26 5.69 -12.52
C PRO A 214 -6.10 7.21 -12.58
N LEU A 215 -4.85 7.69 -12.63
CA LEU A 215 -4.52 9.11 -12.73
C LEU A 215 -4.61 9.58 -14.18
N PRO A 216 -5.04 10.83 -14.42
CA PRO A 216 -4.91 11.48 -15.73
C PRO A 216 -3.47 11.37 -16.27
N PRO A 217 -3.24 11.16 -17.57
CA PRO A 217 -1.89 10.90 -18.11
C PRO A 217 -0.85 11.96 -17.75
N VAL A 218 -1.23 13.24 -17.76
CA VAL A 218 -0.34 14.35 -17.37
C VAL A 218 0.04 14.24 -15.90
N LEU A 219 -0.91 13.91 -15.02
CA LEU A 219 -0.66 13.75 -13.60
C LEU A 219 0.18 12.51 -13.31
N LYS A 220 -0.07 11.39 -14.01
CA LYS A 220 0.75 10.18 -13.93
C LYS A 220 2.20 10.48 -14.36
N TRP A 221 2.38 11.26 -15.41
CA TRP A 221 3.71 11.70 -15.85
C TRP A 221 4.40 12.60 -14.82
N LEU A 222 3.69 13.58 -14.26
CA LEU A 222 4.21 14.49 -13.22
C LEU A 222 4.62 13.72 -11.96
N ALA A 223 3.78 12.78 -11.50
CA ALA A 223 4.08 11.93 -10.35
C ALA A 223 5.39 11.14 -10.55
N LYS A 224 5.52 10.49 -11.71
CA LYS A 224 6.70 9.68 -12.04
C LYS A 224 7.98 10.49 -12.19
N ASN A 225 7.91 11.69 -12.80
CA ASN A 225 9.11 12.40 -13.28
C ASN A 225 9.47 13.65 -12.48
N VAL A 226 8.51 14.26 -11.79
CA VAL A 226 8.66 15.54 -11.11
C VAL A 226 8.46 15.36 -9.61
N PHE A 227 7.30 14.85 -9.18
CA PHE A 227 6.98 14.78 -7.77
C PHE A 227 7.83 13.75 -7.02
N SER A 228 8.19 12.64 -7.67
CA SER A 228 9.15 11.66 -7.14
C SER A 228 10.57 12.22 -6.95
N ARG A 229 10.90 13.42 -7.45
CA ARG A 229 12.19 14.05 -7.13
C ARG A 229 12.24 14.56 -5.70
N VAL A 230 11.08 14.86 -5.12
CA VAL A 230 10.96 15.05 -3.67
C VAL A 230 11.19 13.69 -3.03
N ASN A 231 12.04 13.65 -2.00
CA ASN A 231 12.45 12.41 -1.34
C ASN A 231 13.14 11.39 -2.26
N ALA A 232 13.81 11.83 -3.33
CA ALA A 232 14.44 10.95 -4.33
C ALA A 232 15.34 9.86 -3.73
N SER A 233 16.02 10.14 -2.60
CA SER A 233 16.87 9.18 -1.90
C SER A 233 16.12 8.03 -1.24
N TYR A 234 14.81 8.14 -1.05
CA TYR A 234 13.97 7.12 -0.38
C TYR A 234 13.62 6.00 -1.36
N TRP A 235 13.45 6.33 -2.65
CA TRP A 235 12.90 5.39 -3.63
C TRP A 235 13.81 4.22 -3.97
N LYS A 236 15.09 4.27 -3.59
CA LYS A 236 16.02 3.12 -3.75
C LYS A 236 15.71 1.94 -2.82
N PHE A 237 14.85 2.14 -1.81
CA PHE A 237 14.40 1.09 -0.89
C PHE A 237 13.06 0.48 -1.31
N ALA A 238 12.36 1.08 -2.27
CA ALA A 238 11.10 0.57 -2.78
C ALA A 238 11.33 -0.65 -3.69
N PRO A 239 10.36 -1.57 -3.82
CA PRO A 239 10.54 -2.80 -4.60
C PRO A 239 10.54 -2.56 -6.12
N PHE A 240 9.96 -1.45 -6.60
CA PHE A 240 9.98 -1.04 -8.00
C PHE A 240 10.46 0.40 -8.16
N THR A 241 11.03 0.71 -9.31
CA THR A 241 11.28 2.08 -9.73
C THR A 241 9.96 2.80 -9.99
N GLN A 242 9.98 4.13 -10.07
CA GLN A 242 8.79 4.94 -10.45
C GLN A 242 8.22 4.58 -11.83
N SER A 243 9.02 3.92 -12.69
CA SER A 243 8.58 3.42 -13.98
C SER A 243 7.90 2.05 -13.92
N GLY A 244 8.04 1.31 -12.82
CA GLY A 244 7.48 -0.03 -12.61
C GLY A 244 8.48 -1.18 -12.78
N GLU A 245 9.76 -0.89 -13.02
CA GLU A 245 10.80 -1.91 -13.11
C GLU A 245 11.20 -2.43 -11.71
N PRO A 246 11.32 -3.74 -11.49
CA PRO A 246 11.82 -4.28 -10.23
C PRO A 246 13.19 -3.72 -9.86
N GLN A 247 13.41 -3.42 -8.58
CA GLN A 247 14.70 -2.97 -8.07
C GLN A 247 15.01 -3.61 -6.72
N VAL A 248 16.29 -3.63 -6.37
CA VAL A 248 16.80 -4.14 -5.09
C VAL A 248 17.82 -3.14 -4.57
N TYR A 249 17.67 -2.76 -3.31
CA TYR A 249 18.65 -1.90 -2.63
C TYR A 249 20.02 -2.59 -2.59
N LYS A 250 21.08 -1.82 -2.88
CA LYS A 250 22.47 -2.27 -2.81
C LYS A 250 23.23 -1.32 -1.86
N PRO A 251 23.77 -1.83 -0.74
CA PRO A 251 24.46 -1.02 0.27
C PRO A 251 25.69 -0.24 -0.21
#